data_AF-A0A836JH57-F1
#
_entry.id   AF-A0A836JH57-F1
#
_cell.length_a   1.000
_cell.length_b   1.000
_cell.length_c   1.000
_cell.angle_alpha   90.00
_cell.angle_beta   90.00
_cell.angle_gamma   90.00
#
_symmetry.space_group_name_H-M   'P 1'
#
loop_
_entity.id
_entity.type
_entity.pdbx_description
1 polymer ?
#
loop_
_entity_poly.entity_id
_entity_poly.type
_entity_poly.pdbx_seq_one_letter_code
_entity_poly.pdbx_strand_id
1 'polypeptide(L)'
;MYIHGFSENVEKKSVQTIVEAYLKRNDHNIIAVDYSKFANDSYVTVTRNAPRVANALTMILDKMTKVDFDTEKLHVIGHSMGSQISGYIGRKVNFKIPRITGETPEV
;
A
#
# COMPACT_ATOMS: atom_id res chain seq x y z
N MET A 1 1.31 0.65 6.60
CA MET A 1 1.75 0.18 5.26
C MET A 1 1.43 1.27 4.25
N TYR A 2 2.43 1.75 3.51
CA TYR A 2 2.29 2.80 2.49
C TYR A 2 2.48 2.20 1.09
N ILE A 3 1.55 2.49 0.18
CA ILE A 3 1.54 2.02 -1.21
C ILE A 3 1.60 3.26 -2.12
N HIS A 4 2.69 3.38 -2.88
CA HIS A 4 2.90 4.50 -3.80
C HIS A 4 1.92 4.49 -4.99
N GLY A 5 1.96 5.54 -5.82
CA GLY A 5 1.08 5.71 -6.96
C GLY A 5 1.68 5.28 -8.30
N PHE A 6 0.98 5.69 -9.36
CA PHE A 6 1.38 5.50 -10.76
C PHE A 6 2.74 6.15 -11.03
N SER A 7 3.60 5.46 -11.78
CA SER A 7 4.94 5.92 -12.16
C SER A 7 5.87 6.31 -10.99
N GLU A 8 5.58 5.82 -9.78
CA GLU A 8 6.42 6.01 -8.59
C GLU A 8 7.20 4.72 -8.21
N ASN A 9 8.14 4.88 -7.28
CA ASN A 9 8.86 3.81 -6.59
C ASN A 9 9.25 4.30 -5.19
N VAL A 10 9.80 3.42 -4.35
CA VAL A 10 10.14 3.79 -2.96
C VAL A 10 11.26 4.82 -2.86
N GLU A 11 12.12 4.97 -3.87
CA GLU A 11 13.21 5.95 -3.89
C GLU A 11 12.74 7.36 -4.27
N LYS A 12 11.50 7.52 -4.78
CA LYS A 12 10.96 8.85 -5.11
C LYS A 12 10.85 9.71 -3.86
N LYS A 13 11.20 10.98 -4.00
CA LYS A 13 11.14 11.98 -2.92
C LYS A 13 9.76 12.07 -2.26
N SER A 14 8.67 11.95 -3.04
CA SER A 14 7.30 11.90 -2.53
C SER A 14 7.10 10.78 -1.51
N VAL A 15 7.56 9.57 -1.84
CA VAL A 15 7.49 8.39 -0.97
C VAL A 15 8.45 8.54 0.22
N GLN A 16 9.69 8.95 -0.02
CA GLN A 16 10.69 9.15 1.04
C GLN A 16 10.24 10.18 2.07
N THR A 17 9.60 11.28 1.64
CA THR A 17 9.07 12.31 2.56
C THR A 17 8.08 11.71 3.57
N ILE A 18 7.21 10.81 3.12
CA ILE A 18 6.24 10.12 3.99
C ILE A 18 6.98 9.15 4.91
N VAL A 19 7.90 8.34 4.37
CA VAL A 19 8.67 7.37 5.15
C VAL A 19 9.47 8.04 6.26
N GLU A 20 10.23 9.09 5.92
CA GLU A 20 11.02 9.88 6.86
C GLU A 20 10.14 10.54 7.93
N ALA A 21 8.94 11.02 7.58
CA ALA A 21 8.03 11.60 8.57
C ALA A 21 7.59 10.57 9.62
N TYR A 22 7.27 9.34 9.22
CA TYR A 22 6.95 8.26 10.15
C TYR A 22 8.18 7.81 10.96
N LEU A 23 9.34 7.67 10.33
CA LEU A 23 10.58 7.34 11.03
C LEU A 23 10.97 8.39 12.07
N LYS A 24 10.78 9.69 11.75
CA LYS A 24 11.05 10.80 12.67
C LYS A 24 10.14 10.77 13.89
N ARG A 25 8.87 10.38 13.74
CA ARG A 25 7.95 10.23 14.87
C ARG A 25 8.31 9.03 15.76
N ASN A 26 8.90 7.98 15.18
CA ASN A 26 9.44 6.81 15.88
C ASN A 26 8.44 6.09 16.81
N ASP A 27 7.15 6.17 16.47
CA ASP A 27 6.03 5.57 17.19
C ASP A 27 5.29 4.51 16.36
N HIS A 28 5.78 4.21 15.15
CA HIS A 28 5.19 3.24 14.20
C HIS A 28 6.27 2.43 13.47
N ASN A 29 5.91 1.21 13.06
CA ASN A 29 6.61 0.49 12.01
C ASN A 29 6.07 0.91 10.64
N ILE A 30 6.95 1.25 9.70
CA ILE A 30 6.56 1.58 8.33
C ILE A 30 6.99 0.49 7.35
N ILE A 31 6.03 0.03 6.55
CA ILE A 31 6.25 -0.86 5.41
C ILE A 31 5.97 -0.04 4.16
N ALA A 32 7.01 0.33 3.41
CA ALA A 32 6.89 0.97 2.11
C ALA A 32 6.85 -0.12 1.02
N VAL A 33 5.75 -0.19 0.30
CA VAL A 33 5.54 -1.21 -0.73
C VAL A 33 6.10 -0.71 -2.06
N ASP A 34 7.17 -1.34 -2.54
CA ASP A 34 7.67 -1.12 -3.90
C ASP A 34 6.99 -2.11 -4.87
N TYR A 35 6.11 -1.58 -5.73
CA TYR A 35 5.55 -2.32 -6.86
C TYR A 35 5.90 -1.67 -8.20
N SER A 36 6.98 -0.89 -8.26
CA SER A 36 7.42 -0.09 -9.40
C SER A 36 7.52 -0.86 -10.72
N LYS A 37 7.85 -2.16 -10.67
CA LYS A 37 7.81 -3.07 -11.82
C LYS A 37 6.46 -3.17 -12.52
N PHE A 38 5.37 -2.87 -11.81
CA PHE A 38 3.99 -2.83 -12.31
C PHE A 38 3.39 -1.43 -12.29
N ALA A 39 4.13 -0.41 -11.84
CA ALA A 39 3.68 0.98 -11.74
C ALA A 39 4.20 1.86 -12.87
N ASN A 40 5.29 1.46 -13.54
CA ASN A 40 5.95 2.20 -14.63
C ASN A 40 5.59 1.64 -16.01
N ASP A 41 4.30 1.63 -16.33
CA ASP A 41 3.76 1.20 -17.64
C ASP A 41 2.61 2.15 -18.03
N SER A 42 1.91 1.90 -19.14
CA SER A 42 0.69 2.62 -19.48
C SER A 42 -0.35 2.53 -18.35
N TYR A 43 -1.15 3.58 -18.18
CA TYR A 43 -2.19 3.62 -17.15
C TYR A 43 -3.14 2.41 -17.21
N VAL A 44 -3.48 1.96 -18.43
CA VAL A 44 -4.29 0.76 -18.66
C VAL A 44 -3.61 -0.49 -18.11
N THR A 45 -2.32 -0.69 -18.40
CA THR A 45 -1.54 -1.82 -17.87
C THR A 45 -1.47 -1.79 -16.35
N VAL A 46 -1.16 -0.62 -15.77
CA VAL A 46 -1.04 -0.46 -14.31
C VAL A 46 -2.38 -0.77 -13.62
N THR A 47 -3.48 -0.23 -14.15
CA THR A 47 -4.84 -0.48 -13.63
C THR A 47 -5.20 -1.96 -13.69
N ARG A 48 -4.87 -2.65 -14.80
CA ARG A 48 -5.08 -4.10 -14.96
C ARG A 48 -4.23 -4.93 -13.98
N ASN A 49 -3.07 -4.44 -13.58
CA ASN A 49 -2.18 -5.11 -12.63
C ASN A 49 -2.52 -4.82 -11.16
N ALA A 50 -3.25 -3.75 -10.84
CA ALA A 50 -3.59 -3.39 -9.47
C ALA A 50 -4.25 -4.53 -8.65
N PRO A 51 -5.21 -5.31 -9.19
CA PRO A 51 -5.77 -6.46 -8.47
C PRO A 51 -4.74 -7.56 -8.17
N ARG A 52 -3.73 -7.74 -9.05
CA ARG A 52 -2.65 -8.71 -8.89
C ARG A 52 -1.69 -8.29 -7.78
N VAL A 53 -1.31 -7.01 -7.74
CA VAL A 53 -0.51 -6.44 -6.64
C VAL A 53 -1.26 -6.58 -5.31
N ALA A 54 -2.55 -6.24 -5.28
CA ALA A 54 -3.38 -6.40 -4.09
C ALA A 54 -3.49 -7.85 -3.61
N ASN A 55 -3.59 -8.83 -4.53
CA ASN A 55 -3.58 -10.26 -4.18
C ASN A 55 -2.27 -10.65 -3.46
N ALA A 56 -1.13 -10.25 -4.01
CA ALA A 56 0.16 -10.56 -3.41
C ALA A 56 0.28 -9.95 -1.99
N LEU A 57 -0.14 -8.69 -1.82
CA LEU A 57 -0.13 -8.01 -0.52
C LEU A 57 -1.11 -8.65 0.47
N THR A 58 -2.28 -9.08 0.02
CA THR A 58 -3.25 -9.79 0.86
C THR A 58 -2.66 -11.10 1.37
N MET A 59 -2.01 -11.89 0.51
CA MET A 59 -1.34 -13.14 0.92
C MET A 59 -0.21 -12.90 1.92
N ILE A 60 0.48 -11.76 1.84
CA ILE A 60 1.51 -11.37 2.82
C ILE A 60 0.85 -11.03 4.15
N LEU A 61 -0.20 -10.20 4.16
CA LEU A 61 -0.95 -9.85 5.38
C LEU A 61 -1.52 -11.11 6.05
N ASP A 62 -2.11 -12.03 5.29
CA ASP A 62 -2.62 -13.31 5.80
C ASP A 62 -1.52 -14.22 6.36
N LYS A 63 -0.26 -14.07 5.93
CA LYS A 63 0.88 -14.76 6.54
C LYS A 63 1.33 -14.07 7.82
N MET A 64 1.29 -12.74 7.86
CA MET A 64 1.64 -11.96 9.05
C MET A 64 0.68 -12.26 10.21
N THR A 65 -0.62 -12.45 9.94
CA THR A 65 -1.58 -12.83 10.99
C THR A 65 -1.30 -14.20 11.61
N LYS A 66 -0.58 -15.09 10.91
CA LYS A 66 -0.17 -16.41 11.44
C LYS A 66 1.05 -16.34 12.35
N VAL A 67 1.72 -15.19 12.43
CA VAL A 67 2.89 -14.94 13.29
C VAL A 67 2.60 -13.80 14.27
N ASP A 68 1.37 -13.75 14.78
CA ASP A 68 0.90 -12.82 15.81
C ASP A 68 0.97 -11.33 15.43
N PHE A 69 0.86 -11.00 14.14
CA PHE A 69 0.63 -9.62 13.73
C PHE A 69 -0.77 -9.15 14.17
N ASP A 70 -0.78 -8.13 15.03
CA ASP A 70 -2.00 -7.48 15.50
C ASP A 70 -2.64 -6.64 14.39
N THR A 71 -3.69 -7.19 13.77
CA THR A 71 -4.41 -6.53 12.68
C THR A 71 -5.08 -5.23 13.09
N GLU A 72 -5.40 -5.05 14.37
CA GLU A 72 -6.01 -3.81 14.89
C GLU A 72 -5.04 -2.62 14.87
N LYS A 73 -3.73 -2.88 14.69
CA LYS A 73 -2.70 -1.85 14.50
C LYS A 73 -2.40 -1.56 13.03
N LEU A 74 -3.09 -2.21 12.09
CA LEU A 74 -2.84 -1.99 10.66
C LEU A 74 -3.51 -0.70 10.17
N HIS A 75 -2.69 0.22 9.66
CA HIS A 75 -3.13 1.34 8.84
C HIS A 75 -2.55 1.21 7.44
N VAL A 76 -3.42 1.15 6.43
CA VAL A 76 -3.03 1.16 5.02
C VAL A 76 -3.21 2.56 4.45
N ILE A 77 -2.16 3.08 3.82
CA ILE A 77 -2.15 4.38 3.16
C ILE A 77 -1.83 4.13 1.69
N GLY A 78 -2.70 4.58 0.79
CA GLY A 78 -2.50 4.52 -0.64
C GLY A 78 -2.47 5.91 -1.26
N HIS A 79 -1.57 6.14 -2.20
CA HIS A 79 -1.53 7.34 -3.03
C HIS A 79 -1.89 6.99 -4.49
N SER A 80 -2.79 7.74 -5.14
CA SER A 80 -3.21 7.51 -6.54
C SER A 80 -3.63 6.03 -6.75
N MET A 81 -2.99 5.28 -7.64
CA MET A 81 -3.20 3.85 -7.87
C MET A 81 -3.06 3.01 -6.58
N GLY A 82 -2.19 3.42 -5.65
CA GLY A 82 -2.06 2.82 -4.33
C GLY A 82 -3.36 2.85 -3.53
N SER A 83 -4.22 3.86 -3.72
CA SER A 83 -5.55 3.94 -3.10
C SER A 83 -6.49 2.85 -3.63
N GLN A 84 -6.47 2.60 -4.95
CA GLN A 84 -7.24 1.50 -5.55
C GLN A 84 -6.72 0.14 -5.06
N ILE A 85 -5.40 -0.06 -5.04
CA ILE A 85 -4.78 -1.27 -4.49
C ILE A 85 -5.19 -1.47 -3.04
N SER A 86 -5.17 -0.44 -2.21
CA SER A 86 -5.62 -0.48 -0.81
C SER A 86 -7.08 -0.92 -0.68
N GLY A 87 -7.95 -0.38 -1.54
CA GLY A 87 -9.35 -0.78 -1.62
C GLY A 87 -9.55 -2.24 -2.05
N TYR A 88 -8.71 -2.78 -2.93
CA TYR A 88 -8.74 -4.20 -3.28
C TYR A 88 -8.27 -5.08 -2.12
N ILE A 89 -7.24 -4.68 -1.39
CA ILE A 89 -6.75 -5.41 -0.20
C ILE A 89 -7.87 -5.48 0.84
N GLY A 90 -8.49 -4.36 1.19
CA GLY A 90 -9.57 -4.30 2.18
C GLY A 90 -10.79 -5.17 1.86
N ARG A 91 -11.02 -5.49 0.59
CA ARG A 91 -12.08 -6.42 0.15
C ARG A 91 -11.70 -7.90 0.20
N LYS A 92 -10.40 -8.21 0.26
CA LYS A 92 -9.86 -9.57 0.09
C LYS A 92 -9.31 -10.18 1.36
N VAL A 93 -8.82 -9.37 2.30
CA VAL A 93 -8.35 -9.87 3.60
C VAL A 93 -9.48 -10.51 4.39
N ASN A 94 -9.16 -11.53 5.19
CA ASN A 94 -10.14 -12.24 6.03
C ASN A 94 -10.36 -11.59 7.42
N PHE A 95 -9.89 -10.35 7.59
CA PHE A 95 -10.01 -9.57 8.81
C PHE A 95 -10.39 -8.14 8.46
N LYS A 96 -10.91 -7.39 9.45
CA LYS A 96 -11.22 -5.98 9.24
C LYS A 96 -9.94 -5.16 9.29
N ILE A 97 -9.64 -4.42 8.22
CA ILE A 97 -8.58 -3.39 8.28
C ILE A 97 -9.12 -2.20 9.08
N PRO A 98 -8.51 -1.82 10.21
CA PRO A 98 -9.01 -0.73 11.06
C PRO A 98 -9.08 0.61 10.34
N ARG A 99 -8.09 0.89 9.49
CA ARG A 99 -8.00 2.16 8.77
C ARG A 99 -7.38 2.01 7.40
N ILE A 100 -8.04 2.59 6.40
CA ILE A 100 -7.51 2.83 5.07
C ILE A 100 -7.58 4.35 4.81
N THR A 101 -6.47 4.96 4.40
CA THR A 101 -6.44 6.33 3.90
C THR A 101 -6.06 6.28 2.43
N GLY A 102 -6.95 6.72 1.56
CA GLY A 102 -6.67 6.89 0.14
C GLY A 102 -6.48 8.37 -0.16
N GLU A 103 -5.33 8.73 -0.69
CA GLU A 103 -5.08 10.05 -1.26
C GLU A 103 -5.13 9.94 -2.77
N THR A 104 -6.09 10.63 -3.38
CA THR A 104 -6.34 10.60 -4.82
C THR A 104 -6.26 12.01 -5.37
N PRO A 105 -5.33 12.30 -6.29
CA PRO A 105 -5.50 13.37 -7.26
C PRO A 105 -5.71 12.76 -8.64
N GLU A 106 -6.91 12.22 -8.92
CA GLU A 106 -7.28 11.81 -10.29
C GLU A 106 -8.76 12.19 -10.52
N VAL A 107 -8.95 13.23 -11.34
CA VAL A 107 -10.19 13.61 -12.04
C VAL A 107 -10.27 12.86 -13.36
#